data_AF-A0A7V6SHT0-F1
#
_entry.id   AF-A0A7V6SHT0-F1
#
_cell.length_a   1.000
_cell.length_b   1.000
_cell.length_c   1.000
_cell.angle_alpha   90.00
_cell.angle_beta   90.00
_cell.angle_gamma   90.00
#
_symmetry.space_group_name_H-M   'P 1'
#
loop_
_entity.id
_entity.type
_entity.pdbx_description
1 polymer ?
#
loop_
_entity_poly.entity_id
_entity_poly.type
_entity_poly.pdbx_seq_one_letter_code
_entity_poly.pdbx_strand_id
1 'polypeptide(L)'
;IAAYSPTYLTRDEVPAEKVESERHIAEETARNEGKPEAAMAKIVEGRMNGFFKENVLLDQAFARDPKKSVGQIIDEAGGTVTGFVRFRVGA
;
A
#
# COMPACT_ATOMS: atom_id res chain seq x y z
N ILE A 1 9.68 4.83 -6.38
CA ILE A 1 8.91 5.24 -7.59
C ILE A 1 9.14 4.29 -8.77
N ALA A 2 10.30 4.29 -9.45
CA ALA A 2 10.48 3.47 -10.66
C ALA A 2 10.38 1.95 -10.42
N ALA A 3 10.95 1.45 -9.31
CA ALA A 3 11.02 0.03 -8.97
C ALA A 3 9.65 -0.59 -8.62
N TYR A 4 8.85 0.09 -7.80
CA TYR A 4 7.60 -0.44 -7.25
C TYR A 4 6.33 0.17 -7.85
N SER A 5 6.46 1.09 -8.82
CA SER A 5 5.34 1.66 -9.59
C SER A 5 4.11 2.10 -8.74
N PRO A 6 4.29 2.91 -7.68
CA PRO A 6 3.17 3.40 -6.89
C PRO A 6 2.20 4.20 -7.76
N THR A 7 0.93 4.16 -7.38
CA THR A 7 -0.16 4.90 -8.03
C THR A 7 -0.55 6.14 -7.22
N TYR A 8 -0.41 6.09 -5.89
CA TYR A 8 -0.80 7.14 -4.96
C TYR A 8 0.40 7.59 -4.13
N LEU A 9 0.43 8.85 -3.69
CA LEU A 9 1.47 9.32 -2.79
C LEU A 9 1.15 8.91 -1.36
N THR A 10 -0.08 9.16 -0.91
CA THR A 10 -0.57 8.89 0.44
C THR A 10 -1.77 7.92 0.44
N ARG A 11 -2.12 7.37 1.60
CA ARG A 11 -3.32 6.51 1.73
C ARG A 11 -4.62 7.27 1.48
N ASP A 12 -4.65 8.55 1.81
CA ASP A 12 -5.84 9.41 1.70
C ASP A 12 -6.17 9.74 0.23
N GLU A 13 -5.19 9.61 -0.67
CA GLU A 13 -5.39 9.75 -2.11
C GLU A 13 -6.02 8.50 -2.76
N VAL A 14 -6.10 7.38 -2.03
CA VAL A 14 -6.73 6.17 -2.54
C VAL A 14 -8.25 6.36 -2.52
N PRO A 15 -8.96 6.21 -3.66
CA PRO A 15 -10.41 6.33 -3.69
C PRO A 15 -11.08 5.38 -2.70
N ALA A 16 -12.07 5.87 -1.94
CA ALA A 16 -12.80 5.09 -0.96
C ALA A 16 -13.41 3.81 -1.57
N GLU A 17 -13.97 3.91 -2.78
CA GLU A 17 -14.50 2.76 -3.53
C GLU A 17 -13.46 1.66 -3.76
N LYS A 18 -12.20 2.04 -4.06
CA LYS A 18 -11.10 1.06 -4.20
C LYS A 18 -10.75 0.42 -2.87
N VAL A 19 -10.67 1.21 -1.80
CA VAL A 19 -10.37 0.71 -0.45
C VAL A 19 -11.44 -0.29 0.00
N GLU A 20 -12.72 0.02 -0.23
CA GLU A 20 -13.84 -0.86 0.09
C GLU A 20 -13.85 -2.12 -0.77
N SER A 21 -13.63 -1.99 -2.07
CA SER A 21 -13.53 -3.12 -3.00
C SER A 21 -12.42 -4.09 -2.58
N GLU A 22 -11.22 -3.59 -2.31
CA GLU A 22 -10.09 -4.42 -1.86
C GLU A 22 -10.35 -5.06 -0.49
N ARG A 23 -11.01 -4.35 0.42
CA ARG A 23 -11.41 -4.90 1.72
C ARG A 23 -12.40 -6.05 1.54
N HIS A 24 -13.41 -5.89 0.69
CA HIS A 24 -14.38 -6.94 0.40
C HIS A 24 -13.70 -8.18 -0.21
N ILE A 25 -12.80 -7.98 -1.18
CA ILE A 25 -12.00 -9.06 -1.78
C ILE A 25 -11.16 -9.77 -0.71
N ALA A 26 -10.53 -9.02 0.20
CA ALA A 26 -9.74 -9.58 1.29
C ALA A 26 -10.60 -10.39 2.27
N GLU A 27 -11.79 -9.91 2.61
CA GLU A 27 -12.76 -10.62 3.47
C GLU A 27 -13.27 -11.90 2.82
N GLU A 28 -13.74 -11.83 1.57
CA GLU A 28 -14.23 -13.00 0.84
C GLU A 28 -13.15 -14.05 0.66
N THR A 29 -11.94 -13.65 0.29
CA THR A 29 -10.85 -14.60 0.14
C THR A 29 -10.51 -15.27 1.46
N ALA A 30 -10.47 -14.51 2.56
CA ALA A 30 -10.13 -15.05 3.86
C ALA A 30 -11.23 -15.97 4.43
N ARG A 31 -12.51 -15.68 4.12
CA ARG A 31 -13.67 -16.54 4.39
C ARG A 31 -13.62 -17.84 3.58
N ASN A 32 -13.31 -17.75 2.28
CA ASN A 32 -13.17 -18.92 1.39
C ASN A 32 -11.99 -19.82 1.78
N GLU A 33 -10.94 -19.25 2.37
CA GLU A 33 -9.81 -20.00 2.95
C GLU A 33 -10.15 -20.71 4.27
N GLY A 34 -11.38 -20.57 4.79
CA GLY A 34 -11.85 -21.27 5.98
C GLY A 34 -11.17 -20.84 7.28
N LYS A 35 -10.66 -19.60 7.33
CA LYS A 35 -9.90 -19.11 8.49
C LYS A 35 -10.84 -18.73 9.66
N PRO A 36 -10.39 -18.84 10.93
CA PRO A 36 -11.23 -18.56 12.09
C PRO A 36 -11.74 -17.11 12.10
N GLU A 37 -13.02 -16.90 12.44
CA GLU A 37 -13.64 -15.57 12.51
C GLU A 37 -12.88 -14.59 13.40
N ALA A 38 -12.37 -15.06 14.54
CA ALA A 38 -11.57 -14.28 15.47
C ALA A 38 -10.27 -13.70 14.86
N ALA A 39 -9.73 -14.35 13.81
CA ALA A 39 -8.55 -13.88 13.10
C ALA A 39 -8.89 -13.07 11.83
N MET A 40 -10.17 -13.02 11.42
CA MET A 40 -10.55 -12.44 10.13
C MET A 40 -10.18 -10.98 10.00
N ALA A 41 -10.52 -10.16 11.00
CA ALA A 41 -10.18 -8.75 11.00
C ALA A 41 -8.67 -8.52 10.81
N LYS A 42 -7.83 -9.29 11.50
CA LYS A 42 -6.37 -9.19 11.42
C LYS A 42 -5.82 -9.64 10.05
N ILE A 43 -6.44 -10.64 9.43
CA ILE A 43 -6.05 -11.12 8.09
C ILE A 43 -6.40 -10.07 7.03
N VAL A 44 -7.61 -9.52 7.10
CA VAL A 44 -8.09 -8.48 6.20
C VAL A 44 -7.22 -7.24 6.34
N GLU A 45 -6.94 -6.80 7.57
CA GLU A 45 -6.02 -5.70 7.83
C GLU A 45 -4.62 -5.95 7.26
N GLY A 46 -4.08 -7.17 7.42
CA GLY A 46 -2.80 -7.55 6.84
C GLY A 46 -2.78 -7.45 5.31
N ARG A 47 -3.85 -7.90 4.64
CA ARG A 47 -4.01 -7.79 3.18
C ARG A 47 -4.13 -6.34 2.72
N MET A 48 -4.95 -5.55 3.41
CA MET A 48 -5.08 -4.11 3.14
C MET A 48 -3.76 -3.37 3.30
N ASN A 49 -3.00 -3.68 4.34
CA ASN A 49 -1.66 -3.13 4.53
C ASN A 49 -0.70 -3.55 3.40
N GLY A 50 -0.82 -4.76 2.86
CA GLY A 50 -0.12 -5.20 1.65
C GLY A 50 -0.48 -4.34 0.43
N PHE A 51 -1.79 -4.16 0.19
CA PHE A 51 -2.29 -3.31 -0.89
C PHE A 51 -1.73 -1.88 -0.82
N PHE A 52 -1.72 -1.26 0.37
CA PHE A 52 -1.14 0.08 0.54
C PHE A 52 0.37 0.08 0.29
N LYS A 53 1.11 -0.92 0.79
CA LYS A 53 2.54 -1.06 0.52
C LYS A 53 2.89 -1.23 -0.95
N GLU A 54 1.97 -1.75 -1.76
CA GLU A 54 2.18 -1.87 -3.21
C GLU A 54 1.81 -0.59 -3.95
N ASN A 55 0.74 0.08 -3.55
CA ASN A 55 0.14 1.17 -4.33
C ASN A 55 0.48 2.59 -3.84
N VAL A 56 0.88 2.75 -2.58
CA VAL A 56 1.13 4.04 -1.93
C VAL A 56 2.63 4.27 -1.74
N LEU A 57 3.17 5.34 -2.31
CA LEU A 57 4.60 5.63 -2.30
C LEU A 57 5.16 5.73 -0.88
N LEU A 58 4.47 6.40 0.05
CA LEU A 58 4.99 6.59 1.42
C LEU A 58 4.99 5.29 2.25
N ASP A 59 4.12 4.34 1.93
CA ASP A 59 4.06 3.02 2.58
C ASP A 59 5.02 2.00 1.97
N GLN A 60 5.51 2.24 0.75
CA GLN A 60 6.44 1.35 0.06
C GLN A 60 7.75 1.20 0.84
N ALA A 61 8.31 -0.01 0.78
CA ALA A 61 9.68 -0.25 1.23
C ALA A 61 10.66 0.59 0.39
N PHE A 62 11.65 1.21 1.05
CA PHE A 62 12.65 1.99 0.35
C PHE A 62 13.58 1.05 -0.43
N ALA A 63 13.68 1.23 -1.75
CA ALA A 63 14.40 0.29 -2.61
C ALA A 63 15.89 0.08 -2.25
N ARG A 64 16.53 1.05 -1.57
CA ARG A 64 17.92 0.92 -1.10
C ARG A 64 18.02 0.35 0.33
N ASP A 65 16.98 0.51 1.14
CA ASP A 65 16.88 -0.07 2.48
C ASP A 65 15.44 -0.56 2.72
N PRO A 66 15.13 -1.81 2.36
CA PRO A 66 13.78 -2.35 2.47
C PRO A 66 13.26 -2.46 3.90
N LYS A 67 14.10 -2.21 4.92
CA LYS A 67 13.70 -2.22 6.33
C LYS A 67 12.90 -0.97 6.70
N LYS A 68 13.06 0.12 5.95
CA LYS A 68 12.36 1.39 6.18
C LYS A 68 11.39 1.67 5.05
N SER A 69 10.28 2.31 5.36
CA SER A 69 9.39 2.83 4.31
C SER A 69 9.96 4.12 3.72
N VAL A 70 9.51 4.47 2.52
CA VAL A 70 9.86 5.75 1.89
C VAL A 70 9.43 6.92 2.77
N GLY A 71 8.25 6.85 3.41
CA GLY A 71 7.80 7.87 4.37
C GLY A 71 8.77 8.06 5.53
N GLN A 72 9.21 6.97 6.17
CA GLN A 72 10.19 7.05 7.26
C GLN A 72 11.50 7.72 6.84
N ILE A 73 11.99 7.43 5.64
CA ILE A 73 13.22 8.05 5.11
C ILE A 73 13.02 9.56 4.88
N ILE A 74 11.86 9.98 4.40
CA ILE A 74 11.54 11.39 4.16
C ILE A 74 11.43 12.15 5.49
N ASP A 75 10.76 11.55 6.47
CA ASP A 75 10.61 12.12 7.81
C ASP A 75 11.97 12.28 8.50
N GLU A 76 12.83 11.26 8.43
CA GLU A 76 14.21 11.32 8.95
C GLU A 76 15.06 12.40 8.26
N ALA A 77 14.79 12.67 6.98
CA ALA A 77 15.45 13.73 6.22
C ALA A 77 14.85 15.12 6.47
N GLY A 78 13.75 15.24 7.22
CA GLY A 78 13.03 16.49 7.46
C GLY A 78 12.35 17.07 6.21
N GLY A 79 12.07 16.22 5.21
CA GLY A 79 11.48 16.63 3.95
C GLY A 79 9.98 16.38 3.87
N THR A 80 9.35 16.86 2.81
CA THR A 80 7.97 16.48 2.46
C THR A 80 7.90 16.27 0.96
N VAL A 81 7.33 15.16 0.53
CA VAL A 81 7.06 14.91 -0.89
C VAL A 81 5.68 15.47 -1.20
N THR A 82 5.60 16.33 -2.21
CA THR A 82 4.34 16.97 -2.62
C THR A 82 3.68 16.28 -3.82
N GLY A 83 4.40 15.40 -4.52
CA GLY A 83 3.89 14.69 -5.68
C GLY A 83 4.98 13.92 -6.42
N PHE A 84 4.57 13.02 -7.32
CA PHE A 84 5.47 12.33 -8.23
C PHE A 84 4.78 12.05 -9.57
N VAL A 85 5.58 11.89 -10.62
CA VAL A 85 5.12 11.39 -11.92
C VAL A 85 6.07 10.28 -12.35
N ARG A 86 5.53 9.21 -12.92
CA ARG A 86 6.29 8.09 -13.45
C ARG A 86 5.96 7.89 -14.92
N PHE A 87 6.98 8.01 -15.78
CA PHE A 87 6.87 7.66 -17.19
C PHE A 87 7.46 6.27 -17.45
N ARG A 88 6.80 5.48 -18.29
CA ARG A 88 7.31 4.21 -18.82
C ARG A 88 7.07 4.18 -20.32
N VAL A 89 8.11 3.97 -21.10
CA VAL A 89 7.99 3.88 -22.57
C VAL A 89 7.20 2.63 -22.94
N GLY A 90 6.15 2.79 -23.75
CA GLY A 90 5.32 1.71 -24.27
C GLY A 90 4.31 1.10 -23.30
N ALA A 91 3.91 1.84 -22.26
CA ALA A 91 2.87 1.44 -21.30
C ALA A 91 1.46 1.79 -21.80
#